data_AF-A0A1R1F011-F1
#
_entry.id   AF-A0A1R1F011-F1
#
_cell.length_a   1.000
_cell.length_b   1.000
_cell.length_c   1.000
_cell.angle_alpha   90.00
_cell.angle_beta   90.00
_cell.angle_gamma   90.00
#
_symmetry.space_group_name_H-M   'P 1'
#
loop_
_entity.id
_entity.type
_entity.pdbx_description
1 polymer ?
#
loop_
_entity_poly.entity_id
_entity_poly.type
_entity_poly.pdbx_seq_one_letter_code
_entity_poly.pdbx_strand_id
1 'polypeptide(L)' 'MLIGAIEAGGTKFVCGIRNKHGVILDSAVFPTETPDLTMKKVIECFRLIIRCWMSFCRTIIMHVNMLLASLI' A
#
# COMPACT_ATOMS: atom_id res chain seq x y z
N MET A 1 -0.49 11.65 5.12
CA MET A 1 -1.36 11.49 3.93
C MET A 1 -0.74 10.45 3.01
N LEU A 2 -1.51 9.41 2.68
CA LEU A 2 -1.17 8.42 1.66
C LEU A 2 -1.95 8.75 0.39
N ILE A 3 -1.29 8.67 -0.76
CA ILE A 3 -1.88 8.98 -2.06
C ILE A 3 -1.77 7.73 -2.93
N GLY A 4 -2.92 7.17 -3.33
CA GLY A 4 -2.97 6.05 -4.28
C GLY A 4 -2.87 6.54 -5.73
N ALA A 5 -2.19 5.78 -6.57
CA ALA A 5 -2.08 6.03 -8.01
C ALA A 5 -2.30 4.74 -8.80
N ILE A 6 -2.93 4.87 -9.96
CA ILE A 6 -3.14 3.79 -10.92
C ILE A 6 -2.68 4.30 -12.29
N GLU A 7 -1.78 3.55 -12.92
CA GLU A 7 -1.43 3.72 -14.34
C GLU A 7 -2.09 2.57 -15.11
N ALA A 8 -3.14 2.90 -15.86
CA ALA A 8 -3.90 1.94 -16.64
C ALA A 8 -3.31 1.81 -18.05
N GLY A 9 -2.58 0.73 -18.30
CA GLY A 9 -2.05 0.38 -19.63
C GLY A 9 -2.92 -0.65 -20.34
N GLY A 10 -2.79 -0.73 -21.67
CA GLY A 10 -3.46 -1.77 -22.47
C GLY A 10 -2.97 -3.19 -22.18
N THR A 11 -1.74 -3.35 -21.70
CA THR A 11 -1.13 -4.66 -21.40
C THR A 11 -1.04 -4.95 -19.90
N LYS A 12 -0.87 -3.91 -19.07
CA LYS A 12 -0.69 -4.04 -17.63
C LYS A 12 -1.22 -2.82 -16.89
N PHE A 13 -1.60 -3.04 -15.64
CA PHE A 13 -1.88 -1.99 -14.66
C PHE A 13 -0.73 -1.91 -13.67
N VAL A 14 -0.36 -0.68 -13.32
CA VAL A 14 0.55 -0.40 -12.20
C VAL A 14 -0.27 0.34 -11.14
N CYS A 15 -0.28 -0.17 -9.92
CA CYS A 15 -0.95 0.46 -8.78
C CYS A 15 0.06 0.69 -7.67
N GLY A 16 -0.04 1.78 -6.94
CA GLY A 16 0.86 2.03 -5.82
C GLY A 16 0.42 3.16 -4.92
N ILE A 17 1.11 3.30 -3.80
CA ILE A 17 0.91 4.40 -2.86
C ILE A 17 2.19 5.23 -2.74
N ARG A 18 2.01 6.53 -2.53
CA ARG A 18 3.10 7.45 -2.23
C ARG A 18 2.76 8.37 -1.08
N ASN A 19 3.78 8.96 -0.48
CA ASN A 19 3.61 10.03 0.50
C ASN A 19 3.37 11.39 -0.20
N LYS A 20 3.09 12.43 0.60
CA LYS A 20 2.86 13.80 0.11
C LYS A 20 4.04 14.43 -0.65
N HIS A 21 5.25 13.89 -0.49
CA HIS A 21 6.47 14.37 -1.17
C HIS A 21 6.72 13.63 -2.48
N GLY A 22 5.82 12.73 -2.90
CA GLY A 22 5.99 11.95 -4.12
C GLY A 22 6.80 10.67 -3.95
N VAL A 23 7.26 10.35 -2.74
CA VAL A 23 8.04 9.12 -2.50
C VAL A 23 7.11 7.91 -2.54
N ILE A 24 7.40 6.97 -3.44
CA ILE A 24 6.69 5.70 -3.57
C ILE A 24 6.97 4.85 -2.33
N LEU A 25 5.92 4.38 -1.68
CA LEU A 25 6.01 3.56 -0.48
C LEU A 25 5.80 2.07 -0.80
N ASP A 26 4.92 1.77 -1.76
CA ASP A 26 4.65 0.41 -2.22
C ASP A 26 3.97 0.44 -3.60
N SER A 27 4.11 -0.62 -4.39
CA SER A 27 3.49 -0.76 -5.71
C SER A 27 3.35 -2.22 -6.15
N ALA A 28 2.33 -2.50 -6.96
CA ALA A 28 2.12 -3.78 -7.61
C ALA A 28 1.84 -3.61 -9.11
N VAL A 29 2.20 -4.62 -9.89
CA VAL A 29 1.97 -4.67 -11.34
C VAL A 29 1.24 -5.96 -11.68
N PHE A 30 0.22 -5.88 -12.52
CA PHE A 30 -0.53 -7.05 -12.98
C PHE A 30 -1.04 -6.85 -14.42
N PRO A 31 -1.24 -7.94 -15.19
CA PRO A 31 -1.72 -7.84 -16.57
C PRO A 31 -3.13 -7.26 -16.64
N THR A 32 -3.42 -6.55 -17.72
CA THR A 32 -4.77 -6.04 -18.04
C THR A 32 -5.61 -7.20 -18.58
N GLU A 33 -6.80 -7.38 -18.02
CA GLU A 33 -7.78 -8.39 -18.44
C GLU A 33 -9.11 -7.71 -18.76
N THR A 34 -10.24 -8.36 -18.48
CA THR A 34 -11.55 -7.70 -18.51
C THR A 34 -11.63 -6.60 -17.44
N PRO A 35 -12.45 -5.56 -17.64
CA PRO A 35 -12.60 -4.49 -16.67
C PRO A 35 -12.96 -4.99 -15.27
N ASP A 36 -13.86 -5.97 -15.16
CA ASP A 36 -14.28 -6.52 -13.86
C ASP A 36 -13.15 -7.22 -13.09
N LEU A 37 -12.33 -8.00 -13.79
CA LEU A 37 -11.19 -8.71 -13.18
C LEU A 37 -10.07 -7.73 -12.82
N THR A 38 -9.79 -6.79 -13.72
CA THR A 38 -8.75 -5.77 -13.53
C THR A 38 -9.09 -4.88 -12.33
N MET A 39 -10.34 -4.41 -12.21
CA MET A 39 -10.76 -3.59 -11.07
C MET A 39 -10.78 -4.35 -9.75
N LYS A 40 -11.12 -5.65 -9.75
CA LYS A 40 -10.97 -6.49 -8.55
C LYS A 40 -9.51 -6.56 -8.09
N LYS A 41 -8.57 -6.72 -9.02
CA LYS A 41 -7.12 -6.72 -8.72
C LYS A 41 -6.64 -5.37 -8.18
N VAL A 42 -7.13 -4.26 -8.73
CA VAL A 42 -6.84 -2.90 -8.22
C VAL A 42 -7.31 -2.74 -6.77
N ILE A 43 -8.55 -3.13 -6.47
CA ILE A 43 -9.12 -3.02 -5.12
C ILE A 43 -8.32 -3.88 -4.13
N GLU A 44 -8.01 -5.12 -4.52
CA GLU A 44 -7.24 -6.03 -3.66
C GLU A 44 -5.81 -5.52 -3.44
N CYS A 45 -5.18 -4.96 -4.47
CA CYS A 45 -3.88 -4.32 -4.37
C CYS A 45 -3.88 -3.22 -3.29
N PHE A 46 -4.81 -2.26 -3.36
CA PHE A 46 -4.89 -1.20 -2.33
C PHE A 46 -5.25 -1.74 -0.95
N ARG A 47 -6.08 -2.78 -0.86
CA ARG A 47 -6.41 -3.42 0.41
C ARG A 47 -5.17 -4.04 1.05
N LEU A 48 -4.37 -4.78 0.28
CA LEU A 48 -3.14 -5.43 0.75
C LEU A 48 -2.11 -4.40 1.16
N ILE A 49 -1.85 -3.41 0.31
CA ILE A 49 -0.90 -2.33 0.57
C ILE A 49 -1.27 -1.60 1.87
N ILE A 50 -2.53 -1.14 2.01
CA ILE A 50 -2.96 -0.39 3.20
C ILE A 50 -2.89 -1.28 4.45
N ARG A 51 -3.32 -2.55 4.37
CA ARG A 51 -3.26 -3.48 5.51
C ARG A 51 -1.82 -3.73 5.95
N CYS A 52 -0.92 -4.00 5.01
CA CYS A 52 0.49 -4.24 5.30
C CYS A 52 1.11 -3.02 5.99
N TRP A 53 0.83 -1.82 5.46
CA TRP A 53 1.31 -0.55 6.01
C TRP A 53 0.75 -0.27 7.42
N MET A 54 -0.54 -0.51 7.65
CA MET A 54 -1.14 -0.35 8.98
C MET A 54 -0.58 -1.36 9.99
N SER A 55 -0.35 -2.61 9.57
CA SER A 55 0.20 -3.65 10.43
C SER A 55 1.66 -3.35 10.80
N PHE A 56 2.45 -2.90 9.82
CA PHE A 56 3.83 -2.44 10.04
C PHE A 56 3.89 -1.27 11.02
N CYS A 57 3.01 -0.28 10.85
CA CYS A 57 2.94 0.88 11.73
C CYS A 57 2.55 0.48 13.16
N ARG A 58 1.58 -0.44 13.33
CA ARG A 58 1.21 -0.98 14.66
C ARG A 58 2.38 -1.70 15.34
N THR A 59 3.10 -2.55 14.63
CA THR A 59 4.24 -3.29 15.21
C THR A 59 5.34 -2.34 15.68
N ILE A 60 5.65 -1.29 14.90
CA ILE A 60 6.64 -0.28 15.28
C ILE A 60 6.19 0.50 16.52
N ILE A 61 4.94 1.00 16.53
CA ILE A 61 4.41 1.76 17.67
C ILE A 61 4.42 0.91 18.94
N MET A 62 4.07 -0.37 18.85
CA MET A 62 4.12 -1.29 19.99
C MET A 62 5.55 -1.48 20.50
N HIS A 63 6.54 -1.68 19.62
CA HIS A 63 7.94 -1.82 20.02
C HIS A 63 8.50 -0.55 20.66
N VAL A 64 8.17 0.63 20.12
CA VAL A 64 8.62 1.91 20.66
C VAL A 64 7.99 2.17 22.03
N ASN A 65 6.69 1.93 22.20
CA ASN A 65 6.02 2.07 23.49
C ASN A 65 6.54 1.07 24.53
N MET A 66 6.86 -0.16 24.13
CA MET A 66 7.44 -1.16 25.04
C MET A 66 8.83 -0.75 25.55
N LEU A 67 9.67 -0.21 24.67
CA LEU A 67 11.00 0.31 25.04
C LEU A 67 10.91 1.53 25.96
N LEU A 68 9.99 2.46 25.68
CA LEU A 68 9.72 3.59 26.56
C LEU A 68 9.21 3.16 27.93
N ALA A 69 8.34 2.15 28.01
CA ALA A 69 7.83 1.62 29.28
C ALA A 69 8.90 0.91 30.13
N SER A 70 10.00 0.45 29.53
CA SER A 70 11.15 -0.14 30.26
C SER A 70 12.18 0.88 30.75
N LEU A 71 12.03 2.17 30.40
CA LEU A 71 12.94 3.26 30.73
C LEU A 71 12.36 4.23 31.79
N ILE A 72 11.22 3.88 32.39
CA ILE A 72 10.52 4.61 33.47
C ILE A 72 10.27 3.61 34.59
#